data_AF-A0A367LFE9-F1
#
_entry.id   AF-A0A367LFE9-F1
#
_cell.length_a   1.000
_cell.length_b   1.000
_cell.length_c   1.000
_cell.angle_alpha   90.00
_cell.angle_beta   90.00
_cell.angle_gamma   90.00
#
_symmetry.space_group_name_H-M   'P 1'
#
loop_
_entity.id
_entity.type
_entity.pdbx_description
1 polymer ?
#
loop_
_entity_poly.entity_id
_entity_poly.type
_entity_poly.pdbx_seq_one_letter_code
_entity_poly.pdbx_strand_id
1 'polypeptide(L)'
;MWRHGWPLRRDQSAPYSSVPGVPAVTDDDFSYITSQDLADAPSDSRHRHHSTVPSPSPSTPEEDILLIRHNDVTFTARFPAYSIGDGKLRVVDIRKRAGLMMDLPDRAIARLKLFYKGKQLKDPSAPARLYEVKNKSEVEAVLSDSGDQNGSSSDGEVVVVSEPSRDDSKLRRRKKKKSKQTSAERQGDSASSPRDSSSHSKSPPPVAPGSVPMKQIEALSSEFTTKWLPLCVQYTASPPADAKARAEEHRKLSESLLQNILLKLDGVETEGVAEVRAKRKDLVHRVQEVLKGLDGAAKLPSLLWFLPISREADIMSSFEPVVIIDGKGHLLGRLASIVAKQLLNGQKICVVRCEALNISGEFFRAKLKYHAYLRKMTRYNPTRGGPFHFRAPSRVFYKAVRGMIPHKTARGAAALERLKVFEGVPPPYDRMKKMVVPQALRVLRLQPGRKYCTVGRLSHEVGWKYQDVVARLEEKRKAKGLAYYERKKVAARQLSDAKKNAATKKETAQALEAYGY
;
A
#
# COMPACT_ATOMS: atom_id res chain seq x y z
N MET A 1 -31.71 -17.31 -3.91
CA MET A 1 -33.14 -16.94 -3.96
C MET A 1 -33.44 -16.35 -2.59
N TRP A 2 -33.91 -15.12 -2.40
CA TRP A 2 -35.05 -14.44 -3.00
C TRP A 2 -34.76 -12.95 -3.24
N ARG A 3 -35.42 -12.39 -4.26
CA ARG A 3 -35.32 -11.00 -4.74
C ARG A 3 -36.24 -10.10 -3.92
N HIS A 4 -35.87 -8.84 -3.69
CA HIS A 4 -36.85 -7.74 -3.64
C HIS A 4 -36.28 -6.47 -4.28
N GLY A 5 -36.95 -6.06 -5.37
CA GLY A 5 -36.79 -4.75 -6.01
C GLY A 5 -37.58 -3.67 -5.27
N TRP A 6 -37.20 -2.43 -5.50
CA TRP A 6 -37.88 -1.24 -4.99
C TRP A 6 -38.95 -0.79 -5.99
N PRO A 7 -40.17 -0.43 -5.56
CA PRO A 7 -41.13 0.20 -6.45
C PRO A 7 -40.83 1.71 -6.56
N LEU A 8 -40.80 2.19 -7.81
CA LEU A 8 -41.01 3.59 -8.14
C LEU A 8 -42.46 3.95 -7.77
N ARG A 9 -42.65 4.88 -6.83
CA ARG A 9 -43.79 5.81 -6.88
C ARG A 9 -43.26 7.23 -6.85
N ARG A 10 -43.39 7.85 -8.02
CA ARG A 10 -43.32 9.27 -8.29
C ARG A 10 -44.66 9.84 -7.83
N ASP A 11 -44.63 10.66 -6.79
CA ASP A 11 -45.70 11.63 -6.58
C ASP A 11 -45.08 13.02 -6.42
N GLN A 12 -45.68 13.94 -7.15
CA GLN A 12 -45.19 15.28 -7.41
C GLN A 12 -45.51 16.18 -6.22
N SER A 13 -44.50 16.91 -5.74
CA SER A 13 -44.69 18.26 -5.20
C SER A 13 -43.33 18.95 -5.18
N ALA A 14 -43.13 19.83 -6.15
CA ALA A 14 -42.01 20.75 -6.20
C ALA A 14 -42.26 21.90 -5.21
N PRO A 15 -41.28 22.31 -4.38
CA PRO A 15 -41.44 23.46 -3.47
C PRO A 15 -40.90 24.75 -4.10
N TYR A 16 -41.16 24.96 -5.40
CA TYR A 16 -40.79 26.21 -6.08
C TYR A 16 -42.02 26.78 -6.78
N SER A 17 -42.79 27.57 -6.03
CA SER A 17 -43.71 28.55 -6.58
C SER A 17 -43.68 29.81 -5.70
N SER A 18 -43.21 30.89 -6.31
CA SER A 18 -43.44 32.31 -5.99
C SER A 18 -43.15 32.81 -4.57
N VAL A 19 -41.95 33.37 -4.38
CA VAL A 19 -41.77 34.52 -3.48
C VAL A 19 -41.83 35.78 -4.37
N PRO A 20 -42.67 36.78 -4.08
CA PRO A 20 -42.70 38.04 -4.82
C PRO A 20 -41.54 38.94 -4.38
N GLY A 21 -40.89 39.61 -5.33
CA GLY A 21 -39.92 40.67 -5.06
C GLY A 21 -38.50 40.36 -5.52
N VAL A 22 -38.23 40.51 -6.81
CA VAL A 22 -36.88 40.86 -7.26
C VAL A 22 -36.78 42.38 -7.13
N PRO A 23 -35.85 42.94 -6.34
CA PRO A 23 -35.68 44.40 -6.31
C PRO A 23 -35.28 44.87 -7.70
N ALA A 24 -35.93 45.93 -8.18
CA ALA A 24 -35.60 46.54 -9.46
C ALA A 24 -34.21 47.19 -9.33
N VAL A 25 -33.21 46.58 -9.97
CA VAL A 25 -31.87 47.16 -10.08
C VAL A 25 -31.97 48.37 -10.99
N THR A 26 -31.71 49.55 -10.45
CA THR A 26 -31.66 50.82 -11.19
C THR A 26 -30.20 51.19 -11.47
N ASP A 27 -29.93 52.00 -12.49
CA ASP A 27 -28.54 52.38 -12.85
C ASP A 27 -27.77 53.07 -11.70
N ASP A 28 -28.47 53.64 -10.72
CA ASP A 28 -27.88 54.20 -9.49
C ASP A 28 -27.23 53.15 -8.57
N ASP A 29 -27.50 51.84 -8.77
CA ASP A 29 -26.88 50.74 -8.01
C ASP A 29 -25.47 50.38 -8.52
N PHE A 30 -25.06 50.91 -9.68
CA PHE A 30 -23.73 50.70 -10.25
C PHE A 30 -22.88 51.96 -10.11
N SER A 31 -22.23 52.14 -8.96
CA SER A 31 -21.14 53.10 -8.83
C SER A 31 -19.80 52.45 -9.20
N TYR A 32 -19.07 53.08 -10.11
CA TYR A 32 -17.71 52.66 -10.46
C TYR A 32 -16.71 53.39 -9.57
N ILE A 33 -15.88 52.63 -8.85
CA ILE A 33 -14.74 53.16 -8.11
C ILE A 33 -13.80 53.83 -9.11
N THR A 34 -13.67 55.15 -9.02
CA THR A 34 -12.71 55.87 -9.84
C THR A 34 -11.32 55.73 -9.23
N SER A 35 -10.27 55.87 -10.04
CA SER A 35 -8.89 55.83 -9.55
C SER A 35 -8.57 56.91 -8.51
N GLN A 36 -9.40 57.94 -8.41
CA GLN A 36 -9.32 58.99 -7.41
C GLN A 36 -9.82 58.52 -6.03
N ASP A 37 -10.88 57.68 -5.99
CA ASP A 37 -11.48 57.15 -4.74
C ASP A 37 -10.59 56.12 -4.01
N LEU A 38 -9.64 55.52 -4.73
CA LEU A 38 -8.62 54.64 -4.14
C LEU A 38 -7.42 55.41 -3.58
N ALA A 39 -7.20 56.65 -4.05
CA ALA A 39 -6.08 57.48 -3.65
C ALA A 39 -6.40 58.33 -2.40
N ASP A 40 -7.64 58.81 -2.29
CA ASP A 40 -8.08 59.65 -1.19
C ASP A 40 -9.02 58.88 -0.25
N ALA A 41 -8.45 58.21 0.76
CA ALA A 41 -9.22 57.63 1.86
C ALA A 41 -9.26 58.59 3.06
N PRO A 42 -10.35 59.33 3.30
CA PRO A 42 -10.50 60.09 4.53
C PRO A 42 -11.23 59.28 5.61
N SER A 43 -10.85 59.61 6.85
CA SER A 43 -11.40 59.12 8.10
C SER A 43 -12.83 59.63 8.37
N ASP A 44 -13.71 58.67 8.64
CA ASP A 44 -14.73 58.64 9.69
C ASP A 44 -16.15 59.24 9.49
N SER A 45 -17.09 58.37 9.91
CA SER A 45 -18.36 58.62 10.63
C SER A 45 -19.61 59.14 9.91
N ARG A 46 -20.64 58.26 9.91
CA ARG A 46 -22.10 58.44 10.18
C ARG A 46 -22.90 57.49 9.26
N HIS A 47 -23.78 56.57 9.65
CA HIS A 47 -24.45 56.22 10.89
C HIS A 47 -24.93 54.74 10.88
N ARG A 48 -24.67 54.04 11.99
CA ARG A 48 -25.53 53.10 12.74
C ARG A 48 -26.38 52.05 11.99
N HIS A 49 -25.94 50.80 12.13
CA HIS A 49 -26.82 49.66 12.34
C HIS A 49 -26.54 48.97 13.68
N HIS A 50 -27.64 48.43 14.21
CA HIS A 50 -27.89 47.63 15.40
C HIS A 50 -26.68 46.97 16.10
N SER A 51 -26.59 47.27 17.40
CA SER A 51 -25.69 46.72 18.41
C SER A 51 -25.73 45.19 18.50
N THR A 52 -24.73 44.55 17.90
CA THR A 52 -24.18 43.29 18.41
C THR A 52 -23.00 43.69 19.27
N VAL A 53 -23.03 43.34 20.56
CA VAL A 53 -21.96 43.63 21.53
C VAL A 53 -20.61 43.23 20.91
N PRO A 54 -19.58 44.10 20.93
CA PRO A 54 -18.27 43.71 20.43
C PRO A 54 -17.71 42.66 21.38
N SER A 55 -17.64 41.42 20.91
CA SER A 55 -16.77 40.43 21.52
C SER A 55 -15.34 40.99 21.48
N PRO A 56 -14.63 41.09 22.61
CA PRO A 56 -13.24 41.51 22.61
C PRO A 56 -12.46 40.56 21.71
N SER A 57 -11.46 41.09 21.01
CA SER A 57 -10.39 40.30 20.38
C SER A 57 -10.10 39.05 21.22
N PRO A 58 -10.01 37.83 20.66
CA PRO A 58 -9.46 36.75 21.43
C PRO A 58 -8.01 37.14 21.67
N SER A 59 -7.71 37.69 22.84
CA SER A 59 -6.37 37.68 23.39
C SER A 59 -5.88 36.26 23.17
N THR A 60 -4.85 36.10 22.33
CA THR A 60 -4.13 34.83 22.21
C THR A 60 -3.96 34.30 23.63
N PRO A 61 -4.45 33.10 23.98
CA PRO A 61 -4.29 32.60 25.33
C PRO A 61 -2.79 32.66 25.64
N GLU A 62 -2.42 33.51 26.62
CA GLU A 62 -1.02 33.82 26.89
C GLU A 62 -0.28 32.50 27.11
N GLU A 63 0.68 32.21 26.24
CA GLU A 63 1.53 31.04 26.42
C GLU A 63 2.24 31.16 27.77
N ASP A 64 2.37 30.04 28.49
CA ASP A 64 3.19 30.02 29.69
C ASP A 64 4.66 30.03 29.26
N ILE A 65 5.36 31.12 29.59
CA ILE A 65 6.76 31.33 29.23
C ILE A 65 7.61 31.13 30.48
N LEU A 66 8.69 30.36 30.39
CA LEU A 66 9.73 30.28 31.41
C LEU A 66 11.06 30.73 30.79
N LEU A 67 11.86 31.44 31.58
CA LEU A 67 13.21 31.86 31.21
C LEU A 67 14.19 30.87 31.82
N ILE A 68 14.91 30.11 31.01
CA ILE A 68 15.87 29.10 31.50
C ILE A 68 17.27 29.68 31.37
N ARG A 69 17.95 29.94 32.49
CA ARG A 69 19.31 30.50 32.52
C ARG A 69 20.35 29.41 32.70
N HIS A 70 21.41 29.42 31.89
CA HIS A 70 22.57 28.53 31.99
C HIS A 70 23.83 29.27 31.53
N ASN A 71 24.88 29.33 32.36
CA ASN A 71 26.17 29.99 32.06
C ASN A 71 26.00 31.38 31.40
N ASP A 72 25.21 32.25 32.05
CA ASP A 72 24.87 33.61 31.60
C ASP A 72 24.08 33.75 30.29
N VAL A 73 23.59 32.64 29.72
CA VAL A 73 22.67 32.64 28.59
C VAL A 73 21.25 32.30 29.05
N THR A 74 20.28 33.14 28.68
CA THR A 74 18.87 32.96 29.03
C THR A 74 18.05 32.52 27.82
N PHE A 75 17.43 31.36 27.93
CA PHE A 75 16.61 30.72 26.91
C PHE A 75 15.12 30.89 27.20
N THR A 76 14.33 31.34 26.23
CA THR A 76 12.87 31.46 26.40
C THR A 76 12.15 30.14 26.08
N ALA A 77 11.73 29.39 27.10
CA ALA A 77 10.95 28.18 26.96
C ALA A 77 9.44 28.47 26.96
N ARG A 78 8.76 28.10 25.89
CA ARG A 78 7.31 28.29 25.73
C ARG A 78 6.56 26.98 25.97
N PHE A 79 5.52 27.05 26.81
CA PHE A 79 4.63 25.95 27.16
C PHE A 79 3.18 26.34 26.83
N PRO A 80 2.27 25.35 26.65
CA PRO A 80 0.87 25.62 26.39
C PRO A 80 0.27 26.56 27.45
N ALA A 81 -0.63 27.44 27.04
CA ALA A 81 -1.31 28.37 27.95
C ALA A 81 -1.95 27.64 29.14
N TYR A 82 -1.85 28.25 30.33
CA TYR A 82 -2.38 27.77 31.61
C TYR A 82 -1.80 26.43 32.11
N SER A 83 -0.76 25.88 31.48
CA SER A 83 -0.10 24.64 31.91
C SER A 83 0.54 24.72 33.31
N ILE A 84 1.06 25.88 33.71
CA ILE A 84 1.61 26.15 35.03
C ILE A 84 0.47 26.24 36.06
N GLY A 85 -0.55 27.07 35.78
CA GLY A 85 -1.70 27.27 36.67
C GLY A 85 -2.49 25.99 36.94
N ASP A 86 -2.79 25.25 35.87
CA ASP A 86 -3.50 23.96 35.93
C ASP A 86 -2.69 22.86 36.63
N GLY A 87 -1.39 23.08 36.89
CA GLY A 87 -0.49 22.07 37.46
C GLY A 87 -0.16 20.93 36.49
N LYS A 88 -0.36 21.14 35.18
CA LYS A 88 -0.04 20.15 34.13
C LYS A 88 1.45 20.14 33.78
N LEU A 89 2.13 21.28 33.90
CA LEU A 89 3.56 21.39 33.67
C LEU A 89 4.34 20.76 34.83
N ARG A 90 5.08 19.68 34.57
CA ARG A 90 5.92 19.01 35.57
C ARG A 90 7.38 19.40 35.45
N VAL A 91 8.14 19.21 36.53
CA VAL A 91 9.59 19.45 36.55
C VAL A 91 10.33 18.67 35.45
N VAL A 92 9.92 17.43 35.17
CA VAL A 92 10.49 16.61 34.07
C VAL A 92 10.31 17.26 32.70
N ASP A 93 9.19 17.94 32.47
CA ASP A 93 8.88 18.59 31.19
C ASP A 93 9.75 19.84 30.99
N ILE A 94 9.98 20.60 32.07
CA ILE A 94 10.92 21.73 32.09
C ILE A 94 12.35 21.23 31.83
N ARG A 95 12.77 20.13 32.49
CA ARG A 95 14.12 19.56 32.33
C ARG A 95 14.38 19.07 30.91
N LYS A 96 13.42 18.37 30.31
CA LYS A 96 13.51 17.92 28.91
C LYS A 96 13.54 19.11 27.94
N ARG A 97 12.72 20.14 28.18
CA ARG A 97 12.72 21.34 27.34
C ARG A 97 14.03 22.11 27.44
N ALA A 98 14.59 22.26 28.65
CA ALA A 98 15.91 22.85 28.87
C ALA A 98 17.00 22.08 28.11
N GLY A 99 17.01 20.75 28.24
CA GLY A 99 17.95 19.88 27.52
C GLY A 99 17.89 20.03 26.00
N LEU A 100 16.68 20.15 25.44
CA LEU A 100 16.48 20.40 24.01
C LEU A 100 16.89 21.81 23.57
N MET A 101 16.79 22.83 24.43
CA MET A 101 17.24 24.19 24.10
C MET A 101 18.76 24.35 24.20
N MET A 102 19.41 23.51 25.00
CA MET A 102 20.86 23.47 25.22
C MET A 102 21.58 22.41 24.37
N ASP A 103 20.87 21.70 23.49
CA ASP A 103 21.40 20.59 22.66
C ASP A 103 22.20 19.52 23.44
N LEU A 104 21.72 19.17 24.64
CA LEU A 104 22.38 18.19 25.52
C LEU A 104 21.95 16.74 25.20
N PRO A 105 22.87 15.75 25.27
CA PRO A 105 22.51 14.34 25.14
C PRO A 105 21.65 13.86 26.33
N ASP A 106 20.81 12.83 26.13
CA ASP A 106 19.86 12.34 27.16
C ASP A 106 20.51 12.03 28.52
N ARG A 107 21.78 11.56 28.52
CA ARG A 107 22.57 11.32 29.73
C ARG A 107 22.86 12.59 30.52
N ALA A 108 23.13 13.70 29.82
CA ALA A 108 23.35 15.02 30.43
C ALA A 108 22.03 15.66 30.89
N ILE A 109 20.92 15.44 30.16
CA ILE A 109 19.58 15.91 30.58
C ILE A 109 19.19 15.30 31.94
N ALA A 110 19.54 14.03 32.19
CA ALA A 110 19.26 13.39 33.49
C ALA A 110 20.02 14.04 34.66
N ARG A 111 21.22 14.56 34.39
CA ARG A 111 22.11 15.23 35.36
C ARG A 111 21.83 16.73 35.54
N LEU A 112 20.91 17.29 34.73
CA LEU A 112 20.54 18.70 34.80
C LEU A 112 19.75 18.99 36.08
N LYS A 113 20.30 19.84 36.94
CA LYS A 113 19.64 20.34 38.17
C LYS A 113 18.97 21.67 37.85
N LEU A 114 17.68 21.78 38.18
CA LEU A 114 16.90 23.00 38.00
C LEU A 114 16.69 23.69 39.35
N PHE A 115 16.94 24.99 39.41
CA PHE A 115 16.75 25.84 40.58
C PHE A 115 15.80 26.98 40.25
N TYR A 116 14.95 27.35 41.21
CA TYR A 116 14.10 28.53 41.14
C TYR A 116 14.13 29.23 42.49
N LYS A 117 14.53 30.50 42.52
CA LYS A 117 14.71 31.29 43.75
C LYS A 117 15.55 30.56 44.82
N GLY A 118 16.63 29.90 44.41
CA GLY A 118 17.50 29.12 45.31
C GLY A 118 16.95 27.77 45.77
N LYS A 119 15.69 27.42 45.47
CA LYS A 119 15.11 26.10 45.76
C LYS A 119 15.34 25.15 44.59
N GLN A 120 15.87 23.96 44.86
CA GLN A 120 16.05 22.93 43.84
C GLN A 120 14.72 22.22 43.52
N LEU A 121 14.39 22.09 42.24
CA LEU A 121 13.26 21.30 41.75
C LEU A 121 13.65 19.82 41.73
N LYS A 122 13.57 19.17 42.89
CA LYS A 122 14.08 17.80 43.11
C LYS A 122 13.20 16.73 42.45
N ASP A 123 11.89 16.82 42.64
CA ASP A 123 10.95 15.78 42.21
C ASP A 123 10.54 15.93 40.74
N PRO A 124 10.86 14.97 39.85
CA PRO A 124 10.59 15.10 38.42
C PRO A 124 9.10 15.03 38.08
N SER A 125 8.29 14.33 38.88
CA SER A 125 6.85 14.13 38.66
C SER A 125 6.00 15.27 39.24
N ALA A 126 6.57 16.11 40.11
CA ALA A 126 5.85 17.18 40.78
C ALA A 126 5.46 18.30 39.79
N PRO A 127 4.25 18.89 39.92
CA PRO A 127 3.87 20.10 39.20
C PRO A 127 4.79 21.28 39.53
N ALA A 128 5.18 22.06 38.51
CA ALA A 128 6.04 23.22 38.66
C ALA A 128 5.46 24.28 39.63
N ARG A 129 4.12 24.41 39.67
CA ARG A 129 3.43 25.32 40.60
C ARG A 129 3.70 25.04 42.08
N LEU A 130 4.02 23.79 42.46
CA LEU A 130 4.34 23.44 43.86
C LEU A 130 5.65 24.09 44.32
N TYR A 131 6.55 24.40 43.38
CA TYR A 131 7.79 25.12 43.63
C TYR A 131 7.64 26.63 43.45
N GLU A 132 6.40 27.15 43.43
CA GLU A 132 6.07 28.57 43.24
C GLU A 132 6.50 29.15 41.87
N VAL A 133 6.73 28.30 40.88
CA VAL A 133 7.04 28.71 39.50
C VAL A 133 5.77 29.31 38.86
N LYS A 134 5.89 30.53 38.35
CA LYS A 134 4.80 31.30 37.69
C LYS A 134 5.15 31.61 36.23
N ASN A 135 4.21 32.16 35.46
CA ASN A 135 4.51 32.67 34.12
C ASN A 135 5.63 33.72 34.17
N LYS A 136 6.55 33.69 33.19
CA LYS A 136 7.78 34.49 33.08
C LYS A 136 8.80 34.29 34.20
N SER A 137 8.74 33.18 34.93
CA SER A 137 9.74 32.85 35.96
C SER A 137 11.09 32.45 35.36
N GLU A 138 12.17 32.89 36.01
CA GLU A 138 13.54 32.52 35.67
C GLU A 138 14.01 31.30 36.45
N VAL A 139 14.27 30.20 35.74
CA VAL A 139 14.73 28.92 36.27
C VAL A 139 16.19 28.74 35.87
N GLU A 140 17.07 28.56 36.84
CA GLU A 140 18.48 28.33 36.62
C GLU A 140 18.74 26.83 36.41
N ALA A 141 19.50 26.50 35.36
CA ALA A 141 19.85 25.14 35.02
C ALA A 141 21.36 24.96 35.19
N VAL A 142 21.76 24.03 36.06
CA VAL A 142 23.17 23.75 36.37
C VAL A 142 23.48 22.30 36.03
N LEU A 143 24.50 22.08 35.20
CA LEU A 143 25.07 20.77 34.93
C LEU A 143 25.99 20.39 36.09
N SER A 144 25.71 19.26 36.76
CA SER A 144 26.65 18.74 37.76
C SER A 144 27.80 18.04 37.06
N ASP A 145 29.00 18.61 37.14
CA ASP A 145 30.23 17.96 36.70
C ASP A 145 30.67 16.91 37.73
N SER A 146 30.99 15.74 37.23
CA SER A 146 31.61 14.65 37.99
C SER A 146 32.48 13.97 36.96
N GLY A 147 33.76 14.32 37.02
CA GLY A 147 34.76 14.10 35.99
C GLY A 147 34.98 12.63 35.64
N ASP A 148 35.34 12.44 34.39
CA ASP A 148 35.91 11.22 33.85
C ASP A 148 37.29 10.95 34.48
N GLN A 149 37.55 9.69 34.86
CA GLN A 149 38.90 9.13 34.82
C GLN A 149 38.88 7.75 34.14
N ASN A 150 39.30 7.79 32.88
CA ASN A 150 40.30 6.96 32.19
C ASN A 150 40.37 5.44 32.41
N GLY A 151 40.44 4.72 31.29
CA GLY A 151 40.72 3.29 31.22
C GLY A 151 40.65 2.75 29.79
N SER A 152 41.61 3.16 28.95
CA SER A 152 41.92 2.52 27.66
C SER A 152 42.36 1.07 27.86
N SER A 153 41.75 0.11 27.16
CA SER A 153 42.46 -1.06 26.63
C SER A 153 41.60 -1.85 25.63
N SER A 154 42.31 -2.38 24.64
CA SER A 154 41.87 -3.12 23.46
C SER A 154 41.25 -4.48 23.73
N ASP A 155 40.47 -4.91 22.74
CA ASP A 155 40.23 -6.28 22.26
C ASP A 155 39.19 -7.17 22.95
N GLY A 156 38.41 -7.86 22.11
CA GLY A 156 37.45 -8.88 22.53
C GLY A 156 36.12 -8.82 21.78
N GLU A 157 36.06 -9.48 20.62
CA GLU A 157 34.82 -10.02 20.06
C GLU A 157 33.96 -10.69 21.14
N VAL A 158 32.65 -10.36 21.20
CA VAL A 158 31.64 -11.39 21.47
C VAL A 158 30.34 -11.06 20.74
N VAL A 159 30.02 -11.93 19.79
CA VAL A 159 28.71 -12.06 19.14
C VAL A 159 27.73 -12.63 20.17
N VAL A 160 26.62 -11.94 20.47
CA VAL A 160 25.48 -12.53 21.19
C VAL A 160 24.35 -12.80 20.20
N VAL A 161 24.36 -14.02 19.68
CA VAL A 161 23.25 -14.67 18.99
C VAL A 161 22.12 -14.86 20.00
N SER A 162 20.92 -14.40 19.64
CA SER A 162 19.69 -14.67 20.40
C SER A 162 18.89 -15.73 19.65
N GLU A 163 18.83 -16.95 20.20
CA GLU A 163 17.90 -18.02 19.82
C GLU A 163 17.49 -18.81 21.08
N PRO A 164 16.36 -19.55 21.03
CA PRO A 164 15.31 -19.49 22.05
C PRO A 164 15.32 -20.64 23.06
N SER A 165 14.66 -20.42 24.21
CA SER A 165 14.39 -21.43 25.23
C SER A 165 13.17 -22.31 24.89
N ARG A 166 13.39 -23.61 24.73
CA ARG A 166 12.47 -24.75 24.96
C ARG A 166 13.08 -25.55 26.13
N ASP A 167 12.45 -26.40 26.92
CA ASP A 167 11.13 -27.05 27.04
C ASP A 167 11.14 -27.58 28.48
N ASP A 168 9.99 -27.80 29.11
CA ASP A 168 9.94 -28.88 30.11
C ASP A 168 8.55 -29.53 30.12
N SER A 169 8.58 -30.85 30.09
CA SER A 169 7.43 -31.68 29.76
C SER A 169 7.30 -32.87 30.69
N LYS A 170 6.02 -33.23 30.90
CA LYS A 170 5.45 -34.50 31.37
C LYS A 170 5.24 -34.65 32.89
N LEU A 171 4.02 -35.05 33.24
CA LEU A 171 3.74 -36.48 33.49
C LEU A 171 2.25 -36.84 33.53
N ARG A 172 2.00 -38.12 33.20
CA ARG A 172 0.79 -38.99 33.34
C ARG A 172 -0.19 -38.97 32.16
N ARG A 173 -0.20 -39.91 31.19
CA ARG A 173 -0.03 -41.39 31.11
C ARG A 173 -1.29 -42.16 31.56
N ARG A 174 -2.13 -42.67 30.62
CA ARG A 174 -2.41 -44.09 30.23
C ARG A 174 -3.80 -44.07 29.53
N LYS A 175 -4.23 -44.94 28.60
CA LYS A 175 -3.86 -46.30 28.20
C LYS A 175 -4.42 -46.59 26.78
N LYS A 176 -3.99 -47.72 26.23
CA LYS A 176 -3.98 -48.22 24.84
C LYS A 176 -5.10 -49.25 24.58
N LYS A 177 -5.37 -49.53 23.28
CA LYS A 177 -6.01 -50.70 22.62
C LYS A 177 -7.44 -50.46 22.10
N LYS A 178 -7.96 -51.13 21.06
CA LYS A 178 -7.50 -51.94 19.90
C LYS A 178 -8.83 -52.44 19.27
N SER A 179 -8.93 -52.41 17.93
CA SER A 179 -9.65 -53.35 17.04
C SER A 179 -11.11 -53.80 17.32
N LYS A 180 -11.88 -53.69 16.23
CA LYS A 180 -12.77 -54.69 15.60
C LYS A 180 -14.15 -55.03 16.20
N GLN A 181 -15.12 -54.86 15.31
CA GLN A 181 -16.19 -55.79 14.89
C GLN A 181 -17.47 -55.95 15.73
N THR A 182 -18.59 -55.79 14.98
CA THR A 182 -19.87 -56.55 15.04
C THR A 182 -20.76 -56.33 16.27
N SER A 183 -22.10 -56.28 16.23
CA SER A 183 -23.13 -56.72 15.26
C SER A 183 -24.53 -56.36 15.81
N ALA A 184 -25.55 -56.54 14.95
CA ALA A 184 -26.97 -56.85 15.26
C ALA A 184 -27.88 -55.70 15.76
N GLU A 185 -29.14 -55.50 15.34
CA GLU A 185 -30.15 -56.22 14.52
C GLU A 185 -31.21 -55.15 14.10
N ARG A 186 -31.72 -55.05 12.86
CA ARG A 186 -32.70 -55.86 12.07
C ARG A 186 -34.17 -55.85 12.55
N GLN A 187 -35.04 -55.43 11.63
CA GLN A 187 -36.34 -56.03 11.23
C GLN A 187 -36.34 -55.94 9.69
N GLY A 188 -36.48 -57.01 8.88
CA GLY A 188 -37.56 -58.01 8.78
C GLY A 188 -38.51 -57.51 7.68
N ASP A 189 -38.48 -58.00 6.44
CA ASP A 189 -39.12 -59.24 5.91
C ASP A 189 -38.97 -59.20 4.37
N SER A 190 -39.04 -60.24 3.52
CA SER A 190 -39.42 -61.66 3.61
C SER A 190 -39.04 -62.37 2.29
N ALA A 191 -38.80 -63.69 2.37
CA ALA A 191 -39.02 -64.78 1.38
C ALA A 191 -38.38 -64.67 -0.04
N SER A 192 -37.89 -65.72 -0.71
CA SER A 192 -37.78 -67.17 -0.51
C SER A 192 -36.77 -67.72 -1.54
N SER A 193 -36.18 -68.88 -1.24
CA SER A 193 -35.21 -69.66 -2.05
C SER A 193 -35.94 -70.84 -2.78
N PRO A 194 -35.28 -71.85 -3.41
CA PRO A 194 -34.20 -71.88 -4.44
C PRO A 194 -34.37 -73.00 -5.53
N ARG A 195 -33.33 -73.14 -6.39
CA ARG A 195 -32.91 -74.28 -7.28
C ARG A 195 -33.55 -74.27 -8.70
N ASP A 196 -32.80 -74.45 -9.81
CA ASP A 196 -31.89 -75.57 -10.10
C ASP A 196 -30.71 -75.28 -11.08
N SER A 197 -29.62 -75.99 -10.81
CA SER A 197 -28.47 -76.54 -11.55
C SER A 197 -28.08 -76.22 -13.03
N SER A 198 -26.76 -75.95 -13.17
CA SER A 198 -25.79 -76.51 -14.16
C SER A 198 -25.33 -75.71 -15.41
N SER A 199 -24.00 -75.53 -15.43
CA SER A 199 -23.00 -75.40 -16.52
C SER A 199 -23.34 -74.69 -17.85
N HIS A 200 -22.56 -73.65 -18.20
CA HIS A 200 -21.57 -73.68 -19.31
C HIS A 200 -20.81 -72.35 -19.43
N SER A 201 -19.61 -72.46 -19.98
CA SER A 201 -18.59 -71.43 -20.19
C SER A 201 -18.93 -70.43 -21.32
N LYS A 202 -18.21 -69.29 -21.28
CA LYS A 202 -17.93 -68.28 -22.33
C LYS A 202 -18.70 -66.95 -22.32
N SER A 203 -17.91 -65.87 -22.22
CA SER A 203 -17.97 -64.58 -22.95
C SER A 203 -18.20 -63.31 -22.11
N PRO A 204 -17.49 -62.19 -22.38
CA PRO A 204 -17.59 -60.92 -21.65
C PRO A 204 -18.72 -60.00 -22.19
N PRO A 205 -19.24 -59.04 -21.39
CA PRO A 205 -20.30 -58.11 -21.80
C PRO A 205 -19.76 -56.93 -22.65
N PRO A 206 -20.62 -56.21 -23.40
CA PRO A 206 -20.24 -55.38 -24.55
C PRO A 206 -19.78 -53.95 -24.19
N VAL A 207 -19.11 -53.31 -25.16
CA VAL A 207 -18.43 -52.01 -25.10
C VAL A 207 -19.40 -50.82 -25.21
N ALA A 208 -19.21 -49.79 -24.37
CA ALA A 208 -19.98 -48.56 -24.35
C ALA A 208 -19.65 -47.59 -25.52
N PRO A 209 -20.64 -46.80 -26.02
CA PRO A 209 -20.52 -45.97 -27.22
C PRO A 209 -19.59 -44.73 -27.11
N GLY A 210 -19.09 -44.37 -25.93
CA GLY A 210 -18.10 -43.26 -25.78
C GLY A 210 -16.63 -43.65 -25.93
N SER A 211 -16.33 -44.93 -26.19
CA SER A 211 -14.96 -45.47 -26.12
C SER A 211 -14.10 -45.17 -27.36
N VAL A 212 -14.72 -44.93 -28.52
CA VAL A 212 -14.00 -44.74 -29.78
C VAL A 212 -13.35 -43.35 -29.87
N PRO A 213 -14.07 -42.23 -29.63
CA PRO A 213 -13.45 -40.89 -29.66
C PRO A 213 -12.39 -40.69 -28.58
N MET A 214 -12.58 -41.32 -27.40
CA MET A 214 -11.60 -41.29 -26.31
C MET A 214 -10.29 -41.97 -26.68
N LYS A 215 -10.37 -43.16 -27.28
CA LYS A 215 -9.17 -43.89 -27.75
C LYS A 215 -8.45 -43.13 -28.87
N GLN A 216 -9.19 -42.45 -29.74
CA GLN A 216 -8.59 -41.59 -30.79
C GLN A 216 -7.83 -40.41 -30.19
N ILE A 217 -8.40 -39.71 -29.21
CA ILE A 217 -7.72 -38.59 -28.52
C ILE A 217 -6.49 -39.08 -27.75
N GLU A 218 -6.58 -40.23 -27.08
CA GLU A 218 -5.46 -40.81 -26.33
C GLU A 218 -4.34 -41.30 -27.27
N ALA A 219 -4.68 -41.83 -28.44
CA ALA A 219 -3.70 -42.18 -29.48
C ALA A 219 -3.00 -40.93 -30.07
N LEU A 220 -3.75 -39.85 -30.32
CA LEU A 220 -3.15 -38.59 -30.78
C LEU A 220 -2.28 -37.94 -29.68
N SER A 221 -2.69 -38.06 -28.42
CA SER A 221 -1.90 -37.63 -27.27
C SER A 221 -0.60 -38.43 -27.15
N SER A 222 -0.66 -39.75 -27.33
CA SER A 222 0.54 -40.59 -27.26
C SER A 222 1.49 -40.29 -28.42
N GLU A 223 0.98 -40.11 -29.65
CA GLU A 223 1.77 -39.69 -30.81
C GLU A 223 2.44 -38.32 -30.56
N PHE A 224 1.70 -37.35 -30.02
CA PHE A 224 2.26 -36.04 -29.66
C PHE A 224 3.40 -36.17 -28.65
N THR A 225 3.21 -36.91 -27.57
CA THR A 225 4.22 -37.03 -26.50
C THR A 225 5.45 -37.84 -26.89
N THR A 226 5.29 -38.88 -27.72
CA THR A 226 6.38 -39.79 -28.07
C THR A 226 7.20 -39.29 -29.25
N LYS A 227 6.55 -38.75 -30.27
CA LYS A 227 7.19 -38.40 -31.54
C LYS A 227 7.49 -36.91 -31.66
N TRP A 228 6.50 -36.07 -31.38
CA TRP A 228 6.57 -34.65 -31.73
C TRP A 228 7.15 -33.78 -30.62
N LEU A 229 6.78 -34.05 -29.36
CA LEU A 229 7.23 -33.29 -28.21
C LEU A 229 8.76 -33.28 -28.05
N PRO A 230 9.49 -34.42 -28.19
CA PRO A 230 10.95 -34.42 -28.07
C PRO A 230 11.64 -33.56 -29.14
N LEU A 231 11.15 -33.60 -30.39
CA LEU A 231 11.69 -32.81 -31.50
C LEU A 231 11.49 -31.30 -31.27
N CYS A 232 10.32 -30.91 -30.74
CA CYS A 232 10.03 -29.51 -30.46
C CYS A 232 10.86 -28.97 -29.28
N VAL A 233 11.05 -29.81 -28.25
CA VAL A 233 11.90 -29.48 -27.10
C VAL A 233 13.36 -29.37 -27.52
N GLN A 234 13.83 -30.27 -28.40
CA GLN A 234 15.19 -30.23 -28.95
C GLN A 234 15.43 -28.95 -29.76
N TYR A 235 14.51 -28.57 -30.64
CA TYR A 235 14.60 -27.31 -31.39
C TYR A 235 14.58 -26.08 -30.47
N THR A 236 13.75 -26.09 -29.42
CA THR A 236 13.68 -25.00 -28.44
C THR A 236 14.96 -24.90 -27.60
N ALA A 237 15.57 -26.04 -27.27
CA ALA A 237 16.79 -26.12 -26.47
C ALA A 237 18.06 -25.81 -27.28
N SER A 238 18.07 -26.10 -28.58
CA SER A 238 19.21 -25.86 -29.47
C SER A 238 18.72 -25.48 -30.87
N PRO A 239 18.31 -24.22 -31.11
CA PRO A 239 17.91 -23.78 -32.44
C PRO A 239 19.14 -23.73 -33.37
N PRO A 240 19.01 -24.11 -34.66
CA PRO A 240 20.12 -24.03 -35.62
C PRO A 240 20.74 -22.64 -35.70
N ALA A 241 22.07 -22.56 -35.82
CA ALA A 241 22.80 -21.29 -35.88
C ALA A 241 22.44 -20.48 -37.15
N ASP A 242 22.23 -21.17 -38.28
CA ASP A 242 21.86 -20.56 -39.55
C ASP A 242 20.40 -20.12 -39.58
N ALA A 243 20.17 -18.85 -39.91
CA ALA A 243 18.83 -18.25 -39.91
C ALA A 243 17.86 -18.92 -40.91
N LYS A 244 18.37 -19.37 -42.07
CA LYS A 244 17.56 -20.08 -43.08
C LYS A 244 17.17 -21.48 -42.60
N ALA A 245 18.13 -22.24 -42.05
CA ALA A 245 17.88 -23.57 -41.49
C ALA A 245 16.90 -23.50 -40.30
N ARG A 246 17.05 -22.49 -39.44
CA ARG A 246 16.13 -22.26 -38.30
C ARG A 246 14.69 -22.02 -38.75
N ALA A 247 14.49 -21.23 -39.81
CA ALA A 247 13.17 -20.96 -40.37
C ALA A 247 12.57 -22.19 -41.06
N GLU A 248 13.37 -22.98 -41.77
CA GLU A 248 12.93 -24.21 -42.44
C GLU A 248 12.53 -25.30 -41.44
N GLU A 249 13.32 -25.51 -40.39
CA GLU A 249 12.99 -26.47 -39.32
C GLU A 249 11.77 -26.02 -38.51
N HIS A 250 11.66 -24.74 -38.18
CA HIS A 250 10.45 -24.19 -37.54
C HIS A 250 9.21 -24.41 -38.39
N ARG A 251 9.28 -24.09 -39.69
CA ARG A 251 8.18 -24.29 -40.63
C ARG A 251 7.81 -25.76 -40.72
N LYS A 252 8.79 -26.65 -40.86
CA LYS A 252 8.56 -28.10 -40.93
C LYS A 252 7.89 -28.64 -39.67
N LEU A 253 8.36 -28.26 -38.48
CA LEU A 253 7.81 -28.73 -37.20
C LEU A 253 6.42 -28.14 -36.93
N SER A 254 6.20 -26.85 -37.20
CA SER A 254 4.90 -26.20 -37.01
C SER A 254 3.83 -26.69 -37.99
N GLU A 255 4.16 -26.84 -39.28
CA GLU A 255 3.25 -27.44 -40.28
C GLU A 255 2.92 -28.89 -39.93
N SER A 256 3.92 -29.68 -39.50
CA SER A 256 3.72 -31.08 -39.13
C SER A 256 2.86 -31.25 -37.88
N LEU A 257 3.01 -30.40 -36.86
CA LEU A 257 2.17 -30.41 -35.66
C LEU A 257 0.73 -30.00 -35.97
N LEU A 258 0.55 -28.96 -36.82
CA LEU A 258 -0.76 -28.47 -37.20
C LEU A 258 -1.53 -29.52 -38.02
N GLN A 259 -0.87 -30.15 -38.99
CA GLN A 259 -1.47 -31.17 -39.86
C GLN A 259 -1.74 -32.49 -39.14
N ASN A 260 -0.75 -33.03 -38.40
CA ASN A 260 -0.86 -34.37 -37.85
C ASN A 260 -1.65 -34.44 -36.54
N ILE A 261 -1.73 -33.34 -35.78
CA ILE A 261 -2.34 -33.34 -34.46
C ILE A 261 -3.52 -32.38 -34.40
N LEU A 262 -3.34 -31.09 -34.71
CA LEU A 262 -4.39 -30.10 -34.49
C LEU A 262 -5.59 -30.31 -35.43
N LEU A 263 -5.34 -30.51 -36.73
CA LEU A 263 -6.39 -30.79 -37.72
C LEU A 263 -7.09 -32.14 -37.46
N LYS A 264 -6.36 -33.17 -37.03
CA LYS A 264 -6.93 -34.48 -36.70
C LYS A 264 -7.74 -34.44 -35.40
N LEU A 265 -7.30 -33.69 -34.39
CA LEU A 265 -8.07 -33.45 -33.16
C LEU A 265 -9.35 -32.69 -33.46
N ASP A 266 -9.33 -31.80 -34.45
CA ASP A 266 -10.53 -31.05 -34.83
C ASP A 266 -11.60 -31.90 -35.50
N GLY A 267 -11.18 -32.92 -36.26
CA GLY A 267 -12.04 -33.92 -36.87
C GLY A 267 -12.61 -34.99 -35.93
N VAL A 268 -12.22 -35.03 -34.64
CA VAL A 268 -12.80 -35.98 -33.68
C VAL A 268 -14.15 -35.45 -33.19
N GLU A 269 -15.24 -36.07 -33.65
CA GLU A 269 -16.59 -35.79 -33.18
C GLU A 269 -16.78 -36.27 -31.73
N THR A 270 -17.27 -35.39 -30.86
CA THR A 270 -17.29 -35.66 -29.40
C THR A 270 -18.63 -36.20 -28.88
N GLU A 271 -19.56 -36.57 -29.75
CA GLU A 271 -20.88 -37.20 -29.47
C GLU A 271 -21.69 -36.64 -28.27
N GLY A 272 -21.38 -35.42 -27.80
CA GLY A 272 -22.03 -34.83 -26.62
C GLY A 272 -21.41 -35.18 -25.27
N VAL A 273 -20.38 -36.04 -25.20
CA VAL A 273 -19.78 -36.47 -23.93
C VAL A 273 -18.83 -35.39 -23.38
N ALA A 274 -19.13 -34.89 -22.18
CA ALA A 274 -18.41 -33.77 -21.57
C ALA A 274 -16.92 -34.06 -21.30
N GLU A 275 -16.58 -35.30 -20.94
CA GLU A 275 -15.21 -35.72 -20.63
C GLU A 275 -14.32 -35.76 -21.88
N VAL A 276 -14.86 -36.21 -23.02
CA VAL A 276 -14.17 -36.24 -24.31
C VAL A 276 -13.83 -34.84 -24.78
N ARG A 277 -14.77 -33.89 -24.60
CA ARG A 277 -14.57 -32.47 -24.90
C ARG A 277 -13.50 -31.84 -24.04
N ALA A 278 -13.50 -32.14 -22.74
CA ALA A 278 -12.48 -31.63 -21.81
C ALA A 278 -11.08 -32.13 -22.21
N LYS A 279 -10.91 -33.45 -22.43
CA LYS A 279 -9.62 -34.02 -22.86
C LYS A 279 -9.15 -33.49 -24.22
N ARG A 280 -10.04 -33.33 -25.20
CA ARG A 280 -9.71 -32.70 -26.49
C ARG A 280 -9.21 -31.27 -26.28
N LYS A 281 -9.92 -30.47 -25.48
CA LYS A 281 -9.56 -29.07 -25.20
C LYS A 281 -8.20 -28.96 -24.50
N ASP A 282 -7.93 -29.81 -23.52
CA ASP A 282 -6.65 -29.82 -22.80
C ASP A 282 -5.48 -30.17 -23.73
N LEU A 283 -5.67 -31.16 -24.62
CA LEU A 283 -4.64 -31.54 -25.60
C LEU A 283 -4.41 -30.42 -26.62
N VAL A 284 -5.46 -29.75 -27.11
CA VAL A 284 -5.34 -28.59 -28.01
C VAL A 284 -4.56 -27.45 -27.32
N HIS A 285 -4.87 -27.13 -26.07
CA HIS A 285 -4.13 -26.11 -25.32
C HIS A 285 -2.65 -26.48 -25.17
N ARG A 286 -2.34 -27.74 -24.85
CA ARG A 286 -0.95 -28.20 -24.72
C ARG A 286 -0.18 -28.10 -26.04
N VAL A 287 -0.80 -28.44 -27.17
CA VAL A 287 -0.19 -28.31 -28.50
C VAL A 287 0.03 -26.84 -28.87
N GLN A 288 -0.94 -25.97 -28.58
CA GLN A 288 -0.82 -24.52 -28.81
C GLN A 288 0.28 -23.87 -27.97
N GLU A 289 0.49 -24.32 -26.72
CA GLU A 289 1.59 -23.85 -25.88
C GLU A 289 2.96 -24.22 -26.48
N VAL A 290 3.10 -25.43 -27.03
CA VAL A 290 4.33 -25.86 -27.70
C VAL A 290 4.59 -25.07 -28.99
N LEU A 291 3.55 -24.84 -29.82
CA LEU A 291 3.67 -23.99 -31.02
C LEU A 291 4.14 -22.57 -30.67
N LYS A 292 3.59 -21.99 -29.59
CA LYS A 292 4.01 -20.68 -29.09
C LYS A 292 5.46 -20.65 -28.63
N GLY A 293 5.96 -21.75 -28.05
CA GLY A 293 7.37 -21.94 -27.72
C GLY A 293 8.27 -21.97 -28.95
N LEU A 294 7.88 -22.71 -29.98
CA LEU A 294 8.58 -22.78 -31.28
C LEU A 294 8.67 -21.40 -31.96
N ASP A 295 7.57 -20.64 -31.96
CA ASP A 295 7.53 -19.27 -32.50
C ASP A 295 8.44 -18.30 -31.74
N GLY A 296 8.60 -18.52 -30.43
CA GLY A 296 9.51 -17.73 -29.60
C GLY A 296 10.97 -18.01 -29.94
N ALA A 297 11.34 -19.29 -30.08
CA ALA A 297 12.70 -19.71 -30.41
C ALA A 297 13.13 -19.26 -31.83
N ALA A 298 12.21 -19.26 -32.79
CA ALA A 298 12.48 -18.79 -34.16
C ALA A 298 12.77 -17.27 -34.24
N LYS A 299 12.26 -16.47 -33.28
CA LYS A 299 12.40 -15.00 -33.26
C LYS A 299 13.68 -14.52 -32.55
N LEU A 300 14.47 -15.39 -31.94
CA LEU A 300 15.69 -15.00 -31.22
C LEU A 300 16.89 -14.87 -32.18
N PRO A 301 17.66 -13.77 -32.15
CA PRO A 301 18.86 -13.61 -32.97
C PRO A 301 20.02 -14.49 -32.49
N SER A 302 20.81 -15.01 -33.44
CA SER A 302 21.83 -16.07 -33.26
C SER A 302 23.00 -15.72 -32.32
N LEU A 303 23.21 -14.44 -32.00
CA LEU A 303 24.38 -13.96 -31.23
C LEU A 303 24.25 -14.12 -29.71
N LEU A 304 23.10 -14.57 -29.20
CA LEU A 304 22.86 -14.77 -27.76
C LEU A 304 23.28 -16.17 -27.24
N TRP A 305 23.81 -17.05 -28.10
CA TRP A 305 24.13 -18.45 -27.74
C TRP A 305 25.59 -18.72 -27.36
N PHE A 306 26.49 -17.74 -27.50
CA PHE A 306 27.95 -17.94 -27.31
C PHE A 306 28.59 -17.01 -26.27
N LEU A 307 27.91 -16.75 -25.15
CA LEU A 307 28.54 -16.16 -23.97
C LEU A 307 28.43 -17.12 -22.77
N PRO A 308 29.51 -17.30 -22.00
CA PRO A 308 29.55 -18.25 -20.90
C PRO A 308 28.54 -17.85 -19.84
N ILE A 309 27.83 -18.86 -19.35
CA ILE A 309 26.84 -18.83 -18.27
C ILE A 309 27.48 -18.15 -17.05
N SER A 310 27.30 -16.84 -16.94
CA SER A 310 27.66 -16.05 -15.77
C SER A 310 26.72 -14.85 -15.74
N ARG A 311 25.66 -14.98 -14.93
CA ARG A 311 24.71 -13.94 -14.53
C ARG A 311 23.70 -13.45 -15.58
N GLU A 312 22.89 -14.36 -16.10
CA GLU A 312 21.53 -13.99 -16.55
C GLU A 312 20.50 -14.93 -15.88
N ALA A 313 20.52 -14.96 -14.55
CA ALA A 313 19.38 -15.39 -13.75
C ALA A 313 18.43 -14.22 -13.46
N ASP A 314 18.34 -13.28 -14.40
CA ASP A 314 17.21 -12.33 -14.49
C ASP A 314 16.15 -12.93 -15.43
N ILE A 315 15.71 -14.14 -15.07
CA ILE A 315 14.44 -14.67 -15.55
C ILE A 315 13.40 -13.67 -15.06
N MET A 316 12.96 -12.79 -15.98
CA MET A 316 11.82 -11.86 -15.91
C MET A 316 10.91 -12.11 -14.71
N SER A 317 11.37 -11.71 -13.53
CA SER A 317 10.57 -11.70 -12.33
C SER A 317 9.64 -10.52 -12.52
N SER A 318 8.38 -10.80 -12.81
CA SER A 318 7.30 -9.81 -12.68
C SER A 318 7.17 -9.21 -11.27
N PHE A 319 8.02 -9.63 -10.33
CA PHE A 319 8.13 -9.12 -8.97
C PHE A 319 9.34 -8.21 -8.81
N GLU A 320 9.08 -6.92 -8.58
CA GLU A 320 10.08 -6.01 -8.02
C GLU A 320 10.30 -6.34 -6.53
N PRO A 321 11.50 -6.12 -5.96
CA PRO A 321 11.76 -6.41 -4.55
C PRO A 321 10.85 -5.60 -3.60
N VAL A 322 10.61 -4.31 -3.89
CA VAL A 322 9.63 -3.45 -3.22
C VAL A 322 9.15 -2.36 -4.19
N VAL A 323 7.85 -2.32 -4.48
CA VAL A 323 7.25 -1.23 -5.26
C VAL A 323 6.84 -0.11 -4.30
N ILE A 324 7.34 1.10 -4.53
CA ILE A 324 6.98 2.27 -3.73
C ILE A 324 6.01 3.13 -4.54
N ILE A 325 4.83 3.41 -3.99
CA ILE A 325 3.79 4.18 -4.66
C ILE A 325 3.60 5.54 -3.97
N ASP A 326 3.62 6.63 -4.73
CA ASP A 326 3.25 7.96 -4.23
C ASP A 326 1.72 8.07 -4.17
N GLY A 327 1.16 8.23 -2.96
CA GLY A 327 -0.28 8.39 -2.75
C GLY A 327 -0.84 9.75 -3.21
N LYS A 328 0.01 10.75 -3.49
CA LYS A 328 -0.44 12.10 -3.87
C LYS A 328 -1.37 12.05 -5.09
N GLY A 329 -2.55 12.64 -4.98
CA GLY A 329 -3.45 12.81 -6.11
C GLY A 329 -4.10 11.52 -6.60
N HIS A 330 -4.00 10.41 -5.85
CA HIS A 330 -4.67 9.16 -6.19
C HIS A 330 -6.03 9.06 -5.51
N LEU A 331 -7.00 8.42 -6.17
CA LEU A 331 -8.30 8.09 -5.59
C LEU A 331 -8.17 6.88 -4.66
N LEU A 332 -8.50 7.07 -3.37
CA LEU A 332 -8.33 6.11 -2.27
C LEU A 332 -8.77 4.68 -2.64
N GLY A 333 -10.02 4.53 -3.09
CA GLY A 333 -10.58 3.22 -3.40
C GLY A 333 -9.99 2.55 -4.64
N ARG A 334 -9.68 3.34 -5.69
CA ARG A 334 -9.10 2.81 -6.93
C ARG A 334 -7.67 2.32 -6.69
N LEU A 335 -6.88 3.11 -5.95
CA LEU A 335 -5.54 2.71 -5.57
C LEU A 335 -5.57 1.48 -4.67
N ALA A 336 -6.47 1.44 -3.67
CA ALA A 336 -6.60 0.31 -2.77
C ALA A 336 -6.92 -1.01 -3.50
N SER A 337 -7.77 -0.96 -4.53
CA SER A 337 -8.13 -2.14 -5.33
C SER A 337 -6.94 -2.72 -6.09
N ILE A 338 -6.14 -1.85 -6.72
CA ILE A 338 -4.96 -2.27 -7.48
C ILE A 338 -3.90 -2.83 -6.53
N VAL A 339 -3.64 -2.13 -5.43
CA VAL A 339 -2.70 -2.56 -4.40
C VAL A 339 -3.13 -3.91 -3.80
N ALA A 340 -4.42 -4.09 -3.47
CA ALA A 340 -4.93 -5.36 -2.93
C ALA A 340 -4.66 -6.54 -3.86
N LYS A 341 -4.88 -6.36 -5.17
CA LYS A 341 -4.62 -7.43 -6.15
C LYS A 341 -3.14 -7.77 -6.24
N GLN A 342 -2.27 -6.77 -6.27
CA GLN A 342 -0.82 -6.99 -6.34
C GLN A 342 -0.25 -7.64 -5.07
N LEU A 343 -0.77 -7.28 -3.88
CA LEU A 343 -0.39 -7.94 -2.62
C LEU A 343 -0.75 -9.44 -2.62
N LEU A 344 -1.90 -9.79 -3.20
CA LEU A 344 -2.36 -11.19 -3.36
C LEU A 344 -1.57 -11.97 -4.42
N ASN A 345 -1.02 -11.27 -5.41
CA ASN A 345 -0.10 -11.84 -6.39
C ASN A 345 1.28 -12.10 -5.77
N GLY A 346 1.63 -11.45 -4.65
CA GLY A 346 2.90 -11.65 -3.94
C GLY A 346 3.80 -10.42 -3.90
N GLN A 347 3.41 -9.32 -4.54
CA GLN A 347 4.21 -8.10 -4.62
C GLN A 347 4.32 -7.42 -3.24
N LYS A 348 5.53 -6.99 -2.87
CA LYS A 348 5.75 -6.12 -1.70
C LYS A 348 5.52 -4.68 -2.10
N ILE A 349 4.62 -3.98 -1.40
CA ILE A 349 4.19 -2.62 -1.75
C ILE A 349 4.31 -1.70 -0.54
N CYS A 350 4.94 -0.55 -0.76
CA CYS A 350 5.00 0.56 0.17
C CYS A 350 4.24 1.75 -0.39
N VAL A 351 3.17 2.20 0.26
CA VAL A 351 2.43 3.41 -0.12
C VAL A 351 2.84 4.56 0.80
N VAL A 352 3.40 5.61 0.22
CA VAL A 352 3.83 6.81 0.94
C VAL A 352 2.87 7.97 0.68
N ARG A 353 2.90 9.01 1.52
CA ARG A 353 2.09 10.22 1.39
C ARG A 353 0.58 9.98 1.40
N CYS A 354 0.13 9.13 2.31
CA CYS A 354 -1.29 8.79 2.43
C CYS A 354 -2.17 9.97 2.85
N GLU A 355 -1.61 11.01 3.47
CA GLU A 355 -2.30 12.27 3.76
C GLU A 355 -2.73 13.01 2.48
N ALA A 356 -2.01 12.80 1.37
CA ALA A 356 -2.28 13.44 0.08
C ALA A 356 -3.18 12.60 -0.85
N LEU A 357 -3.78 11.52 -0.35
CA LEU A 357 -4.79 10.74 -1.06
C LEU A 357 -6.10 11.52 -1.19
N ASN A 358 -6.90 11.17 -2.19
CA ASN A 358 -8.13 11.86 -2.52
C ASN A 358 -9.34 10.91 -2.48
N ILE A 359 -10.47 11.42 -2.04
CA ILE A 359 -11.77 10.78 -2.12
C ILE A 359 -12.65 11.66 -3.01
N SER A 360 -13.36 11.06 -3.96
CA SER A 360 -14.28 11.80 -4.82
C SER A 360 -15.50 12.31 -4.05
N GLY A 361 -16.00 13.46 -4.46
CA GLY A 361 -17.12 14.15 -3.82
C GLY A 361 -16.66 15.17 -2.78
N GLU A 362 -17.61 15.99 -2.34
CA GLU A 362 -17.36 17.09 -1.42
C GLU A 362 -16.86 16.65 -0.05
N PHE A 363 -16.03 17.51 0.54
CA PHE A 363 -15.44 17.33 1.86
C PHE A 363 -16.50 17.01 2.94
N PHE A 364 -17.55 17.81 3.03
CA PHE A 364 -18.60 17.65 4.04
C PHE A 364 -19.28 16.28 3.95
N ARG A 365 -19.53 15.78 2.73
CA ARG A 365 -20.11 14.45 2.52
C ARG A 365 -19.18 13.34 2.99
N ALA A 366 -17.88 13.46 2.72
CA ALA A 366 -16.89 12.50 3.20
C ALA A 366 -16.79 12.51 4.73
N LYS A 367 -16.84 13.69 5.34
CA LYS A 367 -16.88 13.88 6.80
C LYS A 367 -18.10 13.19 7.42
N LEU A 368 -19.30 13.45 6.93
CA LEU A 368 -20.53 12.82 7.43
C LEU A 368 -20.48 11.29 7.34
N LYS A 369 -19.97 10.75 6.23
CA LYS A 369 -19.77 9.29 6.08
C LYS A 369 -18.82 8.74 7.14
N TYR A 370 -17.74 9.46 7.43
CA TYR A 370 -16.78 9.04 8.44
C TYR A 370 -17.38 9.15 9.85
N HIS A 371 -18.11 10.20 10.20
CA HIS A 371 -18.82 10.29 11.48
C HIS A 371 -19.92 9.23 11.64
N ALA A 372 -20.62 8.86 10.57
CA ALA A 372 -21.54 7.73 10.60
C ALA A 372 -20.81 6.41 10.91
N TYR A 373 -19.57 6.24 10.44
CA TYR A 373 -18.72 5.13 10.83
C TYR A 373 -18.25 5.21 12.28
N LEU A 374 -17.91 6.41 12.79
CA LEU A 374 -17.52 6.61 14.20
C LEU A 374 -18.62 6.29 15.21
N ARG A 375 -19.89 6.44 14.81
CA ARG A 375 -21.04 6.05 15.64
C ARG A 375 -21.20 4.52 15.77
N LYS A 376 -20.50 3.72 14.96
CA LYS A 376 -20.60 2.25 14.99
C LYS A 376 -19.68 1.68 16.06
N MET A 377 -20.23 1.45 17.24
CA MET A 377 -19.51 0.88 18.37
C MET A 377 -20.25 -0.32 18.95
N THR A 378 -19.52 -1.26 19.53
CA THR A 378 -20.13 -2.37 20.28
C THR A 378 -20.73 -1.81 21.57
N ARG A 379 -22.05 -2.00 21.76
CA ARG A 379 -22.79 -1.40 22.90
C ARG A 379 -22.36 -1.94 24.26
N TYR A 380 -22.11 -3.26 24.37
CA TYR A 380 -21.79 -3.90 25.66
C TYR A 380 -20.36 -3.61 26.12
N ASN A 381 -19.40 -3.55 25.18
CA ASN A 381 -18.01 -3.21 25.49
C ASN A 381 -17.35 -2.54 24.27
N PRO A 382 -17.15 -1.22 24.31
CA PRO A 382 -16.48 -0.46 23.27
C PRO A 382 -15.07 -0.94 22.90
N THR A 383 -14.35 -1.52 23.86
CA THR A 383 -12.93 -1.87 23.69
C THR A 383 -12.72 -3.26 23.10
N ARG A 384 -13.72 -4.15 23.18
CA ARG A 384 -13.60 -5.56 22.79
C ARG A 384 -14.61 -5.94 21.70
N GLY A 385 -14.09 -6.57 20.63
CA GLY A 385 -14.91 -7.16 19.56
C GLY A 385 -15.61 -6.15 18.63
N GLY A 386 -15.40 -4.85 18.83
CA GLY A 386 -16.01 -3.79 18.03
C GLY A 386 -15.15 -3.24 16.88
N PRO A 387 -15.73 -2.37 16.03
CA PRO A 387 -14.99 -1.71 14.96
C PRO A 387 -13.95 -0.72 15.50
N PHE A 388 -12.65 -1.01 15.32
CA PHE A 388 -11.61 -0.03 15.63
C PHE A 388 -11.58 1.10 14.62
N HIS A 389 -11.79 2.33 15.09
CA HIS A 389 -11.80 3.51 14.24
C HIS A 389 -10.40 4.13 14.14
N PHE A 390 -9.68 3.92 13.05
CA PHE A 390 -8.36 4.52 12.84
C PHE A 390 -8.43 5.94 12.27
N ARG A 391 -7.81 6.91 12.95
CA ARG A 391 -7.80 8.33 12.54
C ARG A 391 -6.74 8.69 11.50
N ALA A 392 -5.59 8.03 11.55
CA ALA A 392 -4.44 8.37 10.72
C ALA A 392 -4.71 8.05 9.22
N PRO A 393 -4.40 8.94 8.26
CA PRO A 393 -4.59 8.70 6.82
C PRO A 393 -4.02 7.36 6.33
N SER A 394 -2.83 6.99 6.80
CA SER A 394 -2.17 5.73 6.49
C SER A 394 -3.03 4.52 6.91
N ARG A 395 -3.61 4.58 8.11
CA ARG A 395 -4.46 3.52 8.66
C ARG A 395 -5.85 3.49 8.03
N VAL A 396 -6.36 4.64 7.57
CA VAL A 396 -7.58 4.71 6.75
C VAL A 396 -7.37 3.97 5.43
N PHE A 397 -6.24 4.20 4.75
CA PHE A 397 -5.88 3.48 3.53
C PHE A 397 -5.65 1.98 3.80
N TYR A 398 -4.92 1.63 4.86
CA TYR A 398 -4.74 0.23 5.29
C TYR A 398 -6.09 -0.47 5.50
N LYS A 399 -7.07 0.19 6.14
CA LYS A 399 -8.40 -0.36 6.36
C LYS A 399 -9.17 -0.56 5.04
N ALA A 400 -9.00 0.34 4.07
CA ALA A 400 -9.57 0.19 2.74
C ALA A 400 -8.99 -1.05 2.02
N VAL A 401 -7.67 -1.22 2.04
CA VAL A 401 -7.00 -2.39 1.43
C VAL A 401 -7.38 -3.69 2.16
N ARG A 402 -7.38 -3.69 3.50
CA ARG A 402 -7.82 -4.84 4.32
C ARG A 402 -9.26 -5.26 4.03
N GLY A 403 -10.13 -4.30 3.69
CA GLY A 403 -11.51 -4.58 3.27
C GLY A 403 -11.63 -5.28 1.92
N MET A 404 -10.59 -5.23 1.08
CA MET A 404 -10.52 -5.85 -0.25
C MET A 404 -9.74 -7.18 -0.25
N ILE A 405 -9.13 -7.56 0.88
CA ILE A 405 -8.34 -8.78 1.04
C ILE A 405 -9.08 -9.75 1.99
N PRO A 406 -9.09 -11.07 1.73
CA PRO A 406 -9.61 -12.10 2.64
C PRO A 406 -8.69 -12.28 3.87
N HIS A 407 -8.54 -11.24 4.68
CA HIS A 407 -7.58 -11.10 5.77
C HIS A 407 -7.77 -12.04 6.96
N LYS A 408 -8.89 -12.78 7.01
CA LYS A 408 -9.12 -13.82 8.01
C LYS A 408 -8.42 -15.14 7.67
N THR A 409 -7.98 -15.30 6.41
CA THR A 409 -7.25 -16.48 5.94
C THR A 409 -5.74 -16.26 6.10
N ALA A 410 -4.96 -17.34 6.25
CA ALA A 410 -3.50 -17.26 6.33
C ALA A 410 -2.89 -16.56 5.09
N ARG A 411 -3.39 -16.87 3.88
CA ARG A 411 -2.96 -16.22 2.64
C ARG A 411 -3.22 -14.71 2.66
N GLY A 412 -4.40 -14.29 3.12
CA GLY A 412 -4.76 -12.88 3.21
C GLY A 412 -3.97 -12.13 4.28
N ALA A 413 -3.68 -12.78 5.40
CA ALA A 413 -2.81 -12.24 6.45
C ALA A 413 -1.39 -12.02 5.92
N ALA A 414 -0.79 -13.02 5.27
CA ALA A 414 0.52 -12.90 4.62
C ALA A 414 0.54 -11.81 3.54
N ALA A 415 -0.55 -11.62 2.80
CA ALA A 415 -0.65 -10.53 1.82
C ALA A 415 -0.67 -9.13 2.49
N LEU A 416 -1.30 -8.99 3.65
CA LEU A 416 -1.30 -7.73 4.40
C LEU A 416 0.05 -7.40 5.04
N GLU A 417 0.84 -8.41 5.43
CA GLU A 417 2.21 -8.23 5.94
C GLU A 417 3.15 -7.64 4.88
N ARG A 418 2.87 -7.88 3.59
CA ARG A 418 3.62 -7.29 2.47
C ARG A 418 3.33 -5.80 2.25
N LEU A 419 2.26 -5.26 2.86
CA LEU A 419 1.85 -3.87 2.71
C LEU A 419 2.47 -2.98 3.79
N LYS A 420 3.20 -1.96 3.38
CA LYS A 420 3.64 -0.85 4.25
C LYS A 420 2.95 0.43 3.83
N VAL A 421 2.48 1.22 4.80
CA VAL A 421 1.74 2.46 4.54
C VAL A 421 2.23 3.56 5.46
N PHE A 422 2.56 4.72 4.89
CA PHE A 422 3.12 5.85 5.62
C PHE A 422 2.42 7.16 5.30
N GLU A 423 2.39 8.04 6.30
CA GLU A 423 2.15 9.48 6.13
C GLU A 423 3.49 10.17 5.85
N GLY A 424 3.50 11.11 4.90
CA GLY A 424 4.74 11.65 4.35
C GLY A 424 5.60 10.59 3.68
N VAL A 425 6.89 10.90 3.50
CA VAL A 425 7.89 9.97 2.97
C VAL A 425 9.03 9.80 3.97
N PRO A 426 9.00 8.75 4.81
CA PRO A 426 10.07 8.51 5.77
C PRO A 426 11.33 7.95 5.09
N PRO A 427 12.53 8.17 5.67
CA PRO A 427 13.74 7.44 5.29
C PRO A 427 13.54 5.93 5.51
N PRO A 428 13.97 5.03 4.60
CA PRO A 428 14.82 5.24 3.42
C PRO A 428 14.05 5.51 2.09
N TYR A 429 12.72 5.60 2.13
CA TYR A 429 11.87 5.73 0.93
C TYR A 429 11.93 7.13 0.28
N ASP A 430 12.54 8.10 0.97
CA ASP A 430 12.73 9.46 0.49
C ASP A 430 13.68 9.52 -0.72
N ARG A 431 14.78 8.77 -0.68
CA ARG A 431 15.79 8.66 -1.75
C ARG A 431 15.40 7.73 -2.89
N MET A 432 14.43 6.84 -2.66
CA MET A 432 13.97 5.87 -3.65
C MET A 432 12.98 6.48 -4.65
N LYS A 433 12.99 5.97 -5.89
CA LYS A 433 12.02 6.35 -6.93
C LYS A 433 10.62 5.89 -6.50
N LYS A 434 9.66 6.81 -6.62
CA LYS A 434 8.26 6.58 -6.29
C LYS A 434 7.48 6.42 -7.58
N MET A 435 6.72 5.34 -7.68
CA MET A 435 5.87 5.02 -8.81
C MET A 435 4.48 5.64 -8.64
N VAL A 436 3.79 5.80 -9.75
CA VAL A 436 2.44 6.35 -9.83
C VAL A 436 1.55 5.33 -10.53
N VAL A 437 0.28 5.24 -10.15
CA VAL A 437 -0.69 4.33 -10.75
C VAL A 437 -1.69 5.14 -11.58
N PRO A 438 -1.53 5.23 -12.92
CA PRO A 438 -2.37 6.08 -13.77
C PRO A 438 -3.87 5.72 -13.72
N GLN A 439 -4.17 4.44 -13.51
CA GLN A 439 -5.55 3.96 -13.36
C GLN A 439 -6.27 4.46 -12.09
N ALA A 440 -5.51 4.96 -11.11
CA ALA A 440 -6.02 5.50 -9.86
C ALA A 440 -5.79 7.01 -9.70
N LEU A 441 -5.05 7.66 -10.61
CA LEU A 441 -4.83 9.11 -10.57
C LEU A 441 -6.14 9.89 -10.69
N ARG A 442 -6.40 10.80 -9.76
CA ARG A 442 -7.59 11.65 -9.73
C ARG A 442 -7.75 12.46 -11.01
N VAL A 443 -6.67 13.07 -11.49
CA VAL A 443 -6.72 13.94 -12.69
C VAL A 443 -7.17 13.19 -13.94
N LEU A 444 -6.84 11.89 -14.05
CA LEU A 444 -7.23 11.06 -15.18
C LEU A 444 -8.61 10.41 -15.00
N ARG A 445 -9.09 10.27 -13.76
CA ARG A 445 -10.26 9.45 -13.43
C ARG A 445 -11.47 10.22 -12.93
N LEU A 446 -11.28 11.45 -12.49
CA LEU A 446 -12.34 12.34 -12.06
C LEU A 446 -12.50 13.44 -13.11
N GLN A 447 -13.74 13.70 -13.52
CA GLN A 447 -14.02 14.81 -14.44
C GLN A 447 -13.53 16.14 -13.83
N PRO A 448 -12.96 17.04 -14.65
CA PRO A 448 -12.63 18.40 -14.22
C PRO A 448 -13.85 19.11 -13.60
N GLY A 449 -13.61 20.01 -12.64
CA GLY A 449 -14.66 20.74 -11.93
C GLY A 449 -15.39 19.96 -10.82
N ARG A 450 -15.18 18.63 -10.70
CA ARG A 450 -15.79 17.86 -9.61
C ARG A 450 -15.03 18.04 -8.29
N LYS A 451 -15.76 18.40 -7.24
CA LYS A 451 -15.23 18.50 -5.87
C LYS A 451 -14.66 17.16 -5.40
N TYR A 452 -13.57 17.24 -4.65
CA TYR A 452 -12.92 16.10 -4.00
C TYR A 452 -12.48 16.48 -2.59
N CYS A 453 -12.26 15.46 -1.76
CA CYS A 453 -11.77 15.57 -0.41
C CYS A 453 -10.34 15.02 -0.32
N THR A 454 -9.46 15.71 0.39
CA THR A 454 -8.12 15.20 0.72
C THR A 454 -8.18 14.44 2.04
N VAL A 455 -7.62 13.22 2.08
CA VAL A 455 -7.69 12.32 3.23
C VAL A 455 -7.02 12.92 4.47
N GLY A 456 -5.94 13.69 4.30
CA GLY A 456 -5.27 14.41 5.39
C GLY A 456 -6.22 15.34 6.14
N ARG A 457 -6.94 16.22 5.42
CA ARG A 457 -7.95 17.12 6.03
C ARG A 457 -9.06 16.34 6.72
N LEU A 458 -9.60 15.32 6.05
CA LEU A 458 -10.65 14.47 6.63
C LEU A 458 -10.19 13.85 7.94
N SER A 459 -8.98 13.30 7.95
CA SER A 459 -8.38 12.61 9.09
C SER A 459 -8.16 13.54 10.27
N HIS A 460 -7.71 14.77 10.01
CA HIS A 460 -7.52 15.78 11.05
C HIS A 460 -8.83 16.15 11.75
N GLU A 461 -9.87 16.46 10.97
CA GLU A 461 -11.17 16.85 11.53
C GLU A 461 -11.86 15.73 12.34
N VAL A 462 -11.48 14.47 12.13
CA VAL A 462 -12.02 13.34 12.89
C VAL A 462 -11.15 12.92 14.07
N GLY A 463 -9.96 13.54 14.25
CA GLY A 463 -9.10 13.37 15.43
C GLY A 463 -7.66 12.93 15.17
N TRP A 464 -7.13 13.09 13.95
CA TRP A 464 -5.70 12.86 13.68
C TRP A 464 -4.86 14.08 14.09
N LYS A 465 -3.99 13.89 15.09
CA LYS A 465 -3.23 14.96 15.75
C LYS A 465 -1.91 15.33 15.08
N TYR A 466 -1.42 14.54 14.13
CA TYR A 466 -0.06 14.66 13.59
C TYR A 466 0.01 15.40 12.25
N GLN A 467 -1.06 16.07 11.82
CA GLN A 467 -1.09 16.80 10.55
C GLN A 467 0.07 17.80 10.45
N ASP A 468 0.22 18.66 11.45
CA ASP A 468 1.23 19.73 11.44
C ASP A 468 2.65 19.18 11.54
N VAL A 469 2.83 18.11 12.32
CA VAL A 469 4.12 17.40 12.44
C VAL A 469 4.55 16.84 11.09
N VAL A 470 3.63 16.15 10.39
CA VAL A 470 3.91 15.58 9.06
C VAL A 470 4.12 16.69 8.03
N ALA A 471 3.36 17.78 8.08
CA ALA A 471 3.54 18.92 7.17
C ALA A 471 4.94 19.52 7.29
N ARG A 472 5.42 19.78 8.52
CA ARG A 472 6.77 20.29 8.80
C ARG A 472 7.87 19.33 8.34
N LEU A 473 7.69 18.02 8.52
CA LEU A 473 8.66 17.01 8.07
C LEU A 473 8.71 16.91 6.54
N GLU A 474 7.55 16.96 5.87
CA GLU A 474 7.48 16.96 4.41
C GLU A 474 8.06 18.22 3.79
N GLU A 475 7.92 19.38 4.44
CA GLU A 475 8.55 20.63 4.02
C GLU A 475 10.08 20.52 4.08
N LYS A 476 10.63 20.07 5.22
CA LYS A 476 12.07 19.79 5.35
C LYS A 476 12.56 18.80 4.29
N ARG A 477 11.78 17.75 4.00
CA ARG A 477 12.11 16.76 2.96
C ARG A 477 12.11 17.38 1.56
N LYS A 478 11.14 18.24 1.24
CA LYS A 478 11.07 18.92 -0.06
C LYS A 478 12.25 19.86 -0.26
N ALA A 479 12.64 20.64 0.76
CA ALA A 479 13.82 21.50 0.69
C ALA A 479 15.09 20.69 0.36
N LYS A 480 15.33 19.57 1.07
CA LYS A 480 16.43 18.65 0.77
C LYS A 480 16.33 18.05 -0.64
N GLY A 481 15.11 17.74 -1.08
CA GLY A 481 14.83 17.19 -2.40
C GLY A 481 15.13 18.19 -3.53
N LEU A 482 14.83 19.47 -3.34
CA LEU A 482 15.15 20.55 -4.29
C LEU A 482 16.66 20.70 -4.44
N ALA A 483 17.39 20.82 -3.32
CA ALA A 483 18.86 20.91 -3.34
C ALA A 483 19.54 19.67 -3.96
N TYR A 484 18.95 18.47 -3.81
CA TYR A 484 19.40 17.27 -4.52
C TYR A 484 19.11 17.35 -6.03
N TYR A 485 17.92 17.80 -6.40
CA TYR A 485 17.49 17.89 -7.80
C TYR A 485 18.30 18.91 -8.59
N GLU A 486 18.63 20.07 -8.01
CA GLU A 486 19.50 21.08 -8.62
C GLU A 486 20.88 20.50 -8.96
N ARG A 487 21.52 19.83 -8.00
CA ARG A 487 22.79 19.11 -8.23
C ARG A 487 22.65 18.03 -9.30
N LYS A 488 21.56 17.26 -9.28
CA LYS A 488 21.29 16.23 -10.29
C LYS A 488 21.09 16.83 -11.69
N LYS A 489 20.43 18.00 -11.80
CA LYS A 489 20.21 18.70 -13.07
C LYS A 489 21.52 19.19 -13.66
N VAL A 490 22.41 19.76 -12.85
CA VAL A 490 23.75 20.18 -13.28
C VAL A 490 24.56 18.97 -13.76
N ALA A 491 24.60 17.89 -12.97
CA ALA A 491 25.31 16.67 -13.36
C ALA A 491 24.74 16.05 -14.65
N ALA A 492 23.41 16.05 -14.83
CA ALA A 492 22.77 15.56 -16.04
C ALA A 492 23.13 16.41 -17.28
N ARG A 493 23.23 17.75 -17.12
CA ARG A 493 23.68 18.65 -18.19
C ARG A 493 25.14 18.40 -18.57
N GLN A 494 26.02 18.30 -17.58
CA GLN A 494 27.43 17.96 -17.81
C GLN A 494 27.57 16.61 -18.53
N LEU A 495 26.77 15.61 -18.14
CA LEU A 495 26.74 14.31 -18.80
C LEU A 495 26.22 14.40 -20.24
N SER A 496 25.20 15.21 -20.51
CA SER A 496 24.72 15.44 -21.88
C SER A 496 25.74 16.17 -22.75
N ASP A 497 26.44 17.15 -22.20
CA ASP A 497 27.46 17.91 -22.92
C ASP A 497 28.69 17.03 -23.19
N ALA A 498 29.10 16.21 -22.22
CA ALA A 498 30.14 15.20 -22.40
C ALA A 498 29.76 14.15 -23.46
N LYS A 499 28.50 13.71 -23.50
CA LYS A 499 28.02 12.78 -24.55
C LYS A 499 28.06 13.39 -25.95
N LYS A 500 27.73 14.67 -26.09
CA LYS A 500 27.79 15.38 -27.37
C LYS A 500 29.23 15.58 -27.86
N ASN A 501 30.14 15.84 -26.93
CA ASN A 501 31.55 16.09 -27.23
C ASN A 501 32.40 14.81 -27.28
N ALA A 502 31.83 13.65 -26.94
CA ALA A 502 32.55 12.40 -26.93
C ALA A 502 32.89 11.97 -28.37
N ALA A 503 34.18 11.82 -28.67
CA ALA A 503 34.63 11.24 -29.92
C ALA A 503 34.32 9.72 -29.91
N THR A 504 33.29 9.32 -30.65
CA THR A 504 32.93 7.90 -30.85
C THR A 504 33.52 7.38 -32.16
N LYS A 505 33.90 6.10 -32.19
CA LYS A 505 34.33 5.45 -33.45
C LYS A 505 33.14 5.44 -34.41
N LYS A 506 33.38 5.75 -35.68
CA LYS A 506 32.33 5.86 -36.70
C LYS A 506 31.47 4.59 -36.81
N GLU A 507 32.10 3.41 -36.69
CA GLU A 507 31.43 2.11 -36.67
C GLU A 507 30.46 1.96 -35.50
N THR A 508 30.85 2.40 -34.30
CA THR A 508 29.99 2.35 -33.12
C THR A 508 28.83 3.34 -33.19
N ALA A 509 29.05 4.51 -33.81
CA ALA A 509 27.97 5.48 -34.04
C ALA A 509 26.94 4.94 -35.04
N GLN A 510 27.39 4.37 -36.15
CA GLN A 510 26.49 3.74 -37.15
C GLN A 510 25.70 2.56 -36.56
N ALA A 511 26.33 1.75 -35.70
CA ALA A 511 25.63 0.68 -35.00
C ALA A 511 24.55 1.22 -34.05
N LEU A 512 24.84 2.28 -33.28
CA LEU A 512 23.87 2.90 -32.37
C LEU A 512 22.71 3.55 -33.13
N GLU A 513 22.99 4.24 -34.23
CA GLU A 513 21.96 4.83 -35.10
C GLU A 513 21.04 3.76 -35.72
N ALA A 514 21.58 2.60 -36.11
CA ALA A 514 20.79 1.49 -36.61
C ALA A 514 19.79 0.95 -35.57
N TYR A 515 20.09 1.12 -34.27
CA TYR A 515 19.19 0.78 -33.16
C TYR A 515 18.34 1.97 -32.68
N GLY A 516 18.49 3.16 -33.27
CA GLY A 516 17.73 4.37 -32.95
C GLY A 516 18.16 5.07 -31.65
N TYR A 517 19.42 4.92 -31.23
CA TYR A 517 19.99 5.56 -30.02
C TYR A 517 20.68 6.88 -30.28
#